data_AF-A0A818LCV6-F1
#
_entry.id   AF-A0A818LCV6-F1
#
_cell.length_a   1.000
_cell.length_b   1.000
_cell.length_c   1.000
_cell.angle_alpha   90.00
_cell.angle_beta   90.00
_cell.angle_gamma   90.00
#
_symmetry.space_group_name_H-M   'P 1'
#
loop_
_entity.id
_entity.type
_entity.pdbx_description
1 polymer ?
#
loop_
_entity_poly.entity_id
_entity_poly.type
_entity_poly.pdbx_seq_one_letter_code
_entity_poly.pdbx_strand_id
1 'polypeptide(L)'
;MATTTTVSNNVPTSSASTKTTTSSANLSSSPPTTTTTTTDATSPMPTVERVMKTIPSPPNARLTAYEVFDSRGKPRVDILKTHFISEGRVTEDVALKIIEDGAKLLRQEKTMIDVEAPITVCGDVHGQYYDLMKLFEVGGSPATTRYLFLGDYVDRGYFSIECVLYLWSMKILYPTTFFLLRGNHECRHLTEYFTFKTECKIKYTERVYNACMEAFDCLPLAALMNGQFLCVHGGLSPEIHTLDDIKRLDRFKEPPPYGPMCDLLWSDPLEDYGSERTTEQYSHNTVRGCSYFYSYAACCDFLQNNQLLSIIRAHEAQDAGYRMYKKCQSTGFPSLITIFSAPNYLDVYNNKAAILKYENNVMNIRQFNCSPHPYWLPNFMDVFTWSLPFVGEKVTEMLANILNICSDEELEHDGEPTEDADMTSEAALAARKEVIRNKVRAIGKMVRYFATLREQSEDILTLKGLTPSGQLPLGTLEGGKTAIEQAKQLIANKKKISFEEAKRLDKSNEIMPPWQQLHPSSSGLTSGIGSSGTASSNSGSSSPRATGASSPANALADASSSVTTNLLIDSTNTNCNGNDKTSGKTSNQQSSSHHRTK
;
A
#
# COMPACT_ATOMS: atom_id res chain seq x y z
N MET A 1 45.52 63.57 -6.61
CA MET A 1 45.86 63.87 -5.20
C MET A 1 44.98 62.95 -4.37
N ALA A 2 45.52 61.96 -3.65
CA ALA A 2 46.34 62.05 -2.42
C ALA A 2 45.48 62.52 -1.24
N THR A 3 45.48 61.91 -0.05
CA THR A 3 46.25 60.78 0.57
C THR A 3 45.39 60.29 1.78
N THR A 4 45.31 59.05 2.26
CA THR A 4 46.25 57.91 2.43
C THR A 4 47.29 58.05 3.54
N THR A 5 46.94 57.57 4.75
CA THR A 5 47.80 57.11 5.86
C THR A 5 46.94 56.16 6.72
N THR A 6 47.27 54.94 7.19
CA THR A 6 48.53 54.22 7.56
C THR A 6 49.23 54.77 8.81
N VAL A 7 50.02 54.01 9.59
CA VAL A 7 50.48 52.58 9.53
C VAL A 7 49.68 51.68 10.50
N SER A 8 50.01 50.47 11.01
CA SER A 8 51.21 49.59 11.08
C SER A 8 50.72 48.11 11.13
N ASN A 9 51.42 47.04 10.74
CA ASN A 9 52.80 46.50 10.95
C ASN A 9 52.96 45.80 12.33
N ASN A 10 53.57 44.60 12.45
CA ASN A 10 54.49 43.92 11.51
C ASN A 10 54.39 42.37 11.51
N VAL A 11 54.93 41.73 10.46
CA VAL A 11 55.16 40.26 10.32
C VAL A 11 56.62 39.92 10.72
N PRO A 12 57.07 38.64 10.80
CA PRO A 12 57.77 38.07 9.62
C PRO A 12 57.78 36.52 9.45
N THR A 13 57.77 36.06 8.17
CA THR A 13 58.49 34.87 7.58
C THR A 13 58.24 33.44 8.11
N SER A 14 58.28 32.36 7.31
CA SER A 14 58.33 32.10 5.83
C SER A 14 57.83 30.64 5.59
N SER A 15 57.82 29.96 4.43
CA SER A 15 58.43 30.09 3.08
C SER A 15 57.47 29.48 2.03
N ALA A 16 57.39 29.89 0.76
CA ALA A 16 58.29 29.63 -0.39
C ALA A 16 58.57 28.12 -0.67
N SER A 17 58.35 27.56 -1.89
CA SER A 17 58.01 28.20 -3.18
C SER A 17 57.38 27.27 -4.27
N THR A 18 56.46 27.86 -5.06
CA THR A 18 56.18 27.69 -6.52
C THR A 18 55.87 26.35 -7.24
N LYS A 19 54.91 26.52 -8.19
CA LYS A 19 54.79 25.96 -9.58
C LYS A 19 53.96 24.68 -9.85
N THR A 20 52.74 24.98 -10.32
CA THR A 20 51.99 24.34 -11.42
C THR A 20 52.76 23.47 -12.43
N THR A 21 52.19 22.29 -12.75
CA THR A 21 51.53 22.03 -14.05
C THR A 21 50.53 20.86 -13.96
N THR A 22 49.71 20.67 -14.99
CA THR A 22 48.61 19.69 -15.05
C THR A 22 49.06 18.28 -15.44
N SER A 23 48.54 17.26 -14.74
CA SER A 23 48.37 15.91 -15.30
C SER A 23 47.16 15.20 -14.67
N SER A 24 46.63 14.20 -15.38
CA SER A 24 45.44 13.43 -15.01
C SER A 24 45.73 12.41 -13.90
N ALA A 25 44.89 12.37 -12.86
CA ALA A 25 44.89 11.31 -11.85
C ALA A 25 43.57 10.53 -11.89
N ASN A 26 43.65 9.20 -11.99
CA ASN A 26 42.47 8.32 -11.94
C ASN A 26 41.88 8.32 -10.53
N LEU A 27 40.59 8.66 -10.37
CA LEU A 27 39.85 8.30 -9.16
C LEU A 27 39.48 6.83 -9.22
N SER A 28 40.36 5.96 -8.72
CA SER A 28 39.99 4.59 -8.36
C SER A 28 39.03 4.64 -7.18
N SER A 29 37.73 4.47 -7.44
CA SER A 29 36.70 4.48 -6.41
C SER A 29 36.83 3.25 -5.50
N SER A 30 37.37 3.45 -4.30
CA SER A 30 37.32 2.44 -3.23
C SER A 30 35.84 2.09 -2.96
N PRO A 31 35.46 0.81 -2.93
CA PRO A 31 34.13 0.43 -2.47
C PRO A 31 33.95 0.81 -0.99
N PRO A 32 32.71 1.03 -0.51
CA PRO A 32 32.47 1.30 0.90
C PRO A 32 32.98 0.14 1.74
N THR A 33 33.75 0.44 2.79
CA THR A 33 34.31 -0.57 3.68
C THR A 33 33.18 -1.25 4.45
N THR A 34 32.72 -2.40 3.97
CA THR A 34 31.88 -3.30 4.75
C THR A 34 32.65 -3.68 5.99
N THR A 35 32.18 -3.28 7.17
CA THR A 35 32.70 -3.77 8.45
C THR A 35 32.24 -5.21 8.66
N THR A 36 32.75 -6.13 7.83
CA THR A 36 32.70 -7.56 8.13
C THR A 36 33.48 -7.77 9.41
N THR A 37 32.76 -7.89 10.52
CA THR A 37 33.26 -8.57 11.71
C THR A 37 33.65 -9.98 11.26
N THR A 38 34.96 -10.22 11.13
CA THR A 38 35.53 -11.55 10.95
C THR A 38 35.30 -12.33 12.24
N THR A 39 34.10 -12.86 12.41
CA THR A 39 33.80 -13.87 13.42
C THR A 39 34.65 -15.09 13.10
N ASP A 40 35.48 -15.52 14.04
CA ASP A 40 36.23 -16.77 13.91
C ASP A 40 35.27 -17.92 13.56
N ALA A 41 35.47 -18.51 12.38
CA ALA A 41 34.59 -19.52 11.77
C ALA A 41 34.72 -20.91 12.43
N THR A 42 35.02 -20.93 13.72
CA THR A 42 35.39 -22.09 14.54
C THR A 42 34.59 -22.20 15.83
N SER A 43 33.73 -21.21 16.14
CA SER A 43 32.76 -21.29 17.25
C SER A 43 31.34 -21.53 16.72
N PRO A 44 30.57 -22.48 17.29
CA PRO A 44 29.18 -22.67 16.89
C PRO A 44 28.35 -21.47 17.33
N MET A 45 27.53 -20.92 16.41
CA MET A 45 26.65 -19.80 16.77
C MET A 45 25.66 -20.21 17.88
N PRO A 46 25.43 -19.38 18.91
CA PRO A 46 24.46 -19.67 19.95
C PRO A 46 23.06 -19.91 19.37
N THR A 47 22.50 -21.10 19.61
CA THR A 47 21.16 -21.49 19.14
C THR A 47 20.03 -21.04 20.08
N VAL A 48 20.37 -20.62 21.30
CA VAL A 48 19.43 -20.17 22.34
C VAL A 48 19.56 -18.69 22.69
N GLU A 49 20.66 -18.02 22.30
CA GLU A 49 20.83 -16.58 22.50
C GLU A 49 20.56 -15.82 21.21
N ARG A 50 20.15 -14.54 21.34
CA ARG A 50 19.99 -13.64 20.21
C ARG A 50 21.35 -13.37 19.56
N VAL A 51 21.54 -13.83 18.33
CA VAL A 51 22.78 -13.67 17.55
C VAL A 51 23.08 -12.18 17.30
N MET A 52 22.13 -11.43 16.75
CA MET A 52 22.30 -10.00 16.42
C MET A 52 21.98 -9.11 17.64
N LYS A 53 22.92 -9.04 18.58
CA LYS A 53 22.78 -8.26 19.84
C LYS A 53 22.80 -6.75 19.66
N THR A 54 23.22 -6.24 18.50
CA THR A 54 23.34 -4.80 18.18
C THR A 54 22.04 -4.15 17.70
N ILE A 55 21.10 -4.94 17.16
CA ILE A 55 19.77 -4.44 16.77
C ILE A 55 18.94 -4.23 18.03
N PRO A 56 18.16 -3.14 18.20
CA PRO A 56 17.22 -3.01 19.32
C PRO A 56 16.21 -4.17 19.39
N SER A 57 15.61 -4.40 20.55
CA SER A 57 14.43 -5.27 20.69
C SER A 57 13.18 -4.41 20.87
N PRO A 58 12.05 -4.72 20.21
CA PRO A 58 10.77 -4.09 20.52
C PRO A 58 10.39 -4.23 22.00
N PRO A 59 9.82 -3.20 22.65
CA PRO A 59 9.31 -3.29 24.01
C PRO A 59 8.18 -4.31 24.16
N ASN A 60 8.40 -5.33 24.99
CA ASN A 60 7.35 -6.30 25.37
C ASN A 60 6.21 -5.65 26.19
N ALA A 61 6.51 -4.56 26.91
CA ALA A 61 5.54 -3.84 27.72
C ALA A 61 4.64 -2.95 26.86
N ARG A 62 3.32 -3.08 27.03
CA ARG A 62 2.34 -2.18 26.40
C ARG A 62 2.07 -0.98 27.31
N LEU A 63 2.18 0.25 26.78
CA LEU A 63 1.90 1.46 27.57
C LEU A 63 0.43 1.52 27.99
N THR A 64 0.22 1.82 29.27
CA THR A 64 -1.08 1.97 29.91
C THR A 64 -1.64 3.39 29.81
N ALA A 65 -2.91 3.58 30.17
CA ALA A 65 -3.54 4.90 30.18
C ALA A 65 -2.84 5.89 31.12
N TYR A 66 -2.27 5.41 32.24
CA TYR A 66 -1.50 6.24 33.16
C TYR A 66 -0.17 6.74 32.55
N GLU A 67 0.42 5.99 31.62
CA GLU A 67 1.66 6.35 30.94
C GLU A 67 1.43 7.20 29.68
N VAL A 68 0.29 7.05 29.01
CA VAL A 68 -0.05 7.82 27.80
C VAL A 68 -0.74 9.15 28.10
N PHE A 69 -1.61 9.27 29.12
CA PHE A 69 -2.39 10.49 29.36
C PHE A 69 -1.92 11.29 30.59
N ASP A 70 -1.99 12.63 30.49
CA ASP A 70 -1.81 13.54 31.62
C ASP A 70 -3.05 13.59 32.54
N SER A 71 -2.94 14.29 33.67
CA SER A 71 -4.02 14.44 34.65
C SER A 71 -5.24 15.23 34.13
N ARG A 72 -5.17 15.78 32.92
CA ARG A 72 -6.26 16.48 32.20
C ARG A 72 -6.79 15.64 31.02
N GLY A 73 -6.33 14.39 30.88
CA GLY A 73 -6.71 13.49 29.80
C GLY A 73 -6.07 13.79 28.44
N LYS A 74 -5.02 14.63 28.37
CA LYS A 74 -4.29 14.91 27.11
C LYS A 74 -3.16 13.90 26.87
N PRO A 75 -2.94 13.43 25.64
CA PRO A 75 -1.90 12.45 25.33
C PRO A 75 -0.50 13.07 25.39
N ARG A 76 0.46 12.37 26.00
CA ARG A 76 1.88 12.72 26.02
C ARG A 76 2.56 12.21 24.76
N VAL A 77 2.45 13.00 23.69
CA VAL A 77 2.92 12.64 22.34
C VAL A 77 4.40 12.26 22.28
N ASP A 78 5.28 12.83 23.11
CA ASP A 78 6.71 12.48 23.13
C ASP A 78 6.98 11.05 23.64
N ILE A 79 6.15 10.55 24.56
CA ILE A 79 6.22 9.18 25.07
C ILE A 79 5.73 8.22 23.98
N LEU A 80 4.60 8.55 23.33
CA LEU A 80 4.09 7.78 22.19
C LEU A 80 5.11 7.73 21.03
N LYS A 81 5.74 8.86 20.69
CA LYS A 81 6.82 8.93 19.68
C LYS A 81 7.95 7.97 20.00
N THR A 82 8.50 8.06 21.21
CA THR A 82 9.64 7.23 21.63
C THR A 82 9.30 5.74 21.62
N HIS A 83 8.08 5.39 22.03
CA HIS A 83 7.59 4.01 22.08
C HIS A 83 7.33 3.44 20.68
N PHE A 84 6.64 4.17 19.80
CA PHE A 84 6.35 3.73 18.43
C PHE A 84 7.61 3.67 17.54
N ILE A 85 8.58 4.58 17.70
CA ILE A 85 9.92 4.46 17.07
C ILE A 85 10.64 3.17 17.49
N SER A 86 10.30 2.62 18.66
CA SER A 86 10.85 1.37 19.18
C SER A 86 9.99 0.14 18.83
N GLU A 87 8.99 0.25 17.95
CA GLU A 87 7.96 -0.76 17.66
C GLU A 87 7.10 -1.19 18.88
N GLY A 88 7.14 -0.41 19.96
CA GLY A 88 6.32 -0.64 21.15
C GLY A 88 4.84 -0.35 20.89
N ARG A 89 3.96 -1.15 21.48
CA ARG A 89 2.49 -1.02 21.31
C ARG A 89 1.83 -0.41 22.56
N VAL A 90 0.66 0.20 22.43
CA VAL A 90 -0.17 0.60 23.60
C VAL A 90 -1.10 -0.56 24.03
N THR A 91 -1.81 -0.44 25.15
CA THR A 91 -2.93 -1.34 25.47
C THR A 91 -4.14 -1.05 24.57
N GLU A 92 -5.01 -2.04 24.35
CA GLU A 92 -6.16 -1.90 23.43
C GLU A 92 -7.07 -0.73 23.80
N ASP A 93 -7.40 -0.58 25.09
CA ASP A 93 -8.28 0.48 25.56
C ASP A 93 -7.65 1.89 25.44
N VAL A 94 -6.31 1.98 25.39
CA VAL A 94 -5.60 3.24 25.10
C VAL A 94 -5.66 3.56 23.62
N ALA A 95 -5.47 2.56 22.74
CA ALA A 95 -5.64 2.74 21.29
C ALA A 95 -7.07 3.22 20.97
N LEU A 96 -8.07 2.52 21.49
CA LEU A 96 -9.48 2.89 21.34
C LEU A 96 -9.77 4.29 21.87
N LYS A 97 -9.31 4.64 23.08
CA LYS A 97 -9.49 5.99 23.63
C LYS A 97 -8.90 7.08 22.74
N ILE A 98 -7.70 6.87 22.16
CA ILE A 98 -7.10 7.82 21.22
C ILE A 98 -7.97 7.96 19.96
N ILE A 99 -8.39 6.84 19.38
CA ILE A 99 -9.18 6.81 18.14
C ILE A 99 -10.54 7.49 18.36
N GLU A 100 -11.24 7.11 19.42
CA GLU A 100 -12.56 7.65 19.78
C GLU A 100 -12.51 9.15 20.16
N ASP A 101 -11.53 9.59 20.94
CA ASP A 101 -11.46 11.01 21.35
C ASP A 101 -11.04 11.92 20.19
N GLY A 102 -10.22 11.43 19.26
CA GLY A 102 -9.98 12.11 17.99
C GLY A 102 -11.23 12.12 17.10
N ALA A 103 -11.96 11.00 16.99
CA ALA A 103 -13.22 10.93 16.25
C ALA A 103 -14.29 11.89 16.80
N LYS A 104 -14.40 12.03 18.13
CA LYS A 104 -15.31 12.99 18.80
C LYS A 104 -15.01 14.43 18.39
N LEU A 105 -13.74 14.78 18.16
CA LEU A 105 -13.33 16.10 17.65
C LEU A 105 -13.61 16.25 16.15
N LEU A 106 -13.14 15.31 15.33
CA LEU A 106 -13.35 15.33 13.86
C LEU A 106 -14.84 15.40 13.49
N ARG A 107 -15.72 14.72 14.25
CA ARG A 107 -17.18 14.73 14.07
C ARG A 107 -17.83 16.09 14.34
N GLN A 108 -17.18 16.97 15.11
CA GLN A 108 -17.63 18.35 15.35
C GLN A 108 -17.17 19.32 14.26
N GLU A 109 -16.21 18.92 13.40
CA GLU A 109 -15.71 19.75 12.31
C GLU A 109 -16.66 19.71 11.09
N LYS A 110 -16.66 20.80 10.32
CA LYS A 110 -17.42 20.93 9.07
C LYS A 110 -16.92 19.93 8.01
N THR A 111 -17.75 19.59 7.02
CA THR A 111 -17.32 18.76 5.88
C THR A 111 -16.25 19.46 5.03
N MET A 112 -16.33 20.79 4.92
CA MET A 112 -15.21 21.64 4.50
C MET A 112 -14.83 22.56 5.66
N ILE A 113 -13.60 22.43 6.17
CA ILE A 113 -13.07 23.27 7.26
C ILE A 113 -12.45 24.56 6.72
N ASP A 114 -12.42 25.62 7.53
CA ASP A 114 -11.74 26.88 7.19
C ASP A 114 -10.43 26.96 8.00
N VAL A 115 -9.28 27.17 7.35
CA VAL A 115 -7.96 27.16 8.01
C VAL A 115 -7.09 28.33 7.57
N GLU A 116 -6.37 28.94 8.50
CA GLU A 116 -5.59 30.17 8.28
C GLU A 116 -4.08 29.89 8.14
N ALA A 117 -3.38 30.79 7.44
CA ALA A 117 -1.92 30.84 7.44
C ALA A 117 -1.38 31.42 8.78
N PRO A 118 -0.12 31.15 9.17
CA PRO A 118 0.84 30.27 8.50
C PRO A 118 0.54 28.79 8.75
N ILE A 119 0.73 27.95 7.73
CA ILE A 119 0.35 26.53 7.76
C ILE A 119 1.32 25.66 6.96
N THR A 120 1.48 24.41 7.41
CA THR A 120 2.20 23.35 6.70
C THR A 120 1.19 22.35 6.15
N VAL A 121 1.14 22.18 4.83
CA VAL A 121 0.28 21.22 4.14
C VAL A 121 1.10 19.97 3.76
N CYS A 122 0.52 18.79 4.03
CA CYS A 122 1.13 17.48 3.87
C CYS A 122 0.20 16.58 3.03
N GLY A 123 0.78 15.83 2.09
CA GLY A 123 0.06 14.80 1.33
C GLY A 123 0.15 13.43 1.99
N ASP A 124 0.00 12.40 1.15
CA ASP A 124 -0.06 10.98 1.50
C ASP A 124 1.10 10.54 2.41
N VAL A 125 0.79 9.65 3.36
CA VAL A 125 1.73 9.14 4.38
C VAL A 125 1.86 7.61 4.34
N HIS A 126 0.80 6.88 3.93
CA HIS A 126 0.77 5.43 3.69
C HIS A 126 1.55 4.59 4.71
N GLY A 127 1.27 4.76 6.01
CA GLY A 127 1.91 3.99 7.07
C GLY A 127 3.43 4.12 7.20
N GLN A 128 4.09 5.09 6.56
CA GLN A 128 5.53 5.35 6.72
C GLN A 128 5.83 6.17 7.98
N TYR A 129 5.56 5.58 9.16
CA TYR A 129 5.67 6.27 10.46
C TYR A 129 7.02 6.93 10.73
N TYR A 130 8.11 6.30 10.31
CA TYR A 130 9.47 6.82 10.49
C TYR A 130 9.72 8.08 9.65
N ASP A 131 9.12 8.17 8.46
CA ASP A 131 9.15 9.37 7.63
C ASP A 131 8.15 10.43 8.07
N LEU A 132 7.03 10.04 8.69
CA LEU A 132 6.15 10.97 9.40
C LEU A 132 6.89 11.66 10.56
N MET A 133 7.82 10.97 11.24
CA MET A 133 8.70 11.64 12.22
C MET A 133 9.63 12.65 11.54
N LYS A 134 10.15 12.34 10.35
CA LYS A 134 11.01 13.25 9.59
C LYS A 134 10.26 14.46 9.05
N LEU A 135 9.01 14.28 8.63
CA LEU A 135 8.08 15.33 8.22
C LEU A 135 7.91 16.39 9.31
N PHE A 136 7.77 15.99 10.57
CA PHE A 136 7.67 16.94 11.70
C PHE A 136 9.00 17.67 12.01
N GLU A 137 10.16 17.05 11.76
CA GLU A 137 11.45 17.75 11.85
C GLU A 137 11.62 18.83 10.76
N VAL A 138 11.10 18.57 9.56
CA VAL A 138 11.24 19.46 8.39
C VAL A 138 10.15 20.55 8.35
N GLY A 139 8.95 20.24 8.81
CA GLY A 139 7.83 21.19 8.90
C GLY A 139 7.89 22.07 10.14
N GLY A 140 8.32 21.53 11.29
CA GLY A 140 8.35 22.21 12.58
C GLY A 140 7.42 21.56 13.60
N SER A 141 7.58 21.88 14.89
CA SER A 141 6.78 21.26 15.95
C SER A 141 5.29 21.63 15.82
N PRO A 142 4.36 20.65 15.88
CA PRO A 142 2.91 20.91 15.98
C PRO A 142 2.51 21.81 17.16
N ALA A 143 3.36 21.93 18.18
CA ALA A 143 3.17 22.86 19.31
C ALA A 143 3.22 24.34 18.91
N THR A 144 3.85 24.67 17.77
CA THR A 144 4.04 26.04 17.28
C THR A 144 3.70 26.23 15.80
N THR A 145 3.35 25.15 15.09
CA THR A 145 3.13 25.12 13.63
C THR A 145 1.74 24.59 13.33
N ARG A 146 0.94 25.31 12.53
CA ARG A 146 -0.35 24.77 12.05
C ARG A 146 -0.10 23.71 10.97
N TYR A 147 -0.88 22.64 10.98
CA TYR A 147 -0.77 21.50 10.07
C TYR A 147 -2.10 21.16 9.41
N LEU A 148 -2.05 20.84 8.11
CA LEU A 148 -3.15 20.26 7.34
C LEU A 148 -2.62 19.04 6.59
N PHE A 149 -3.10 17.84 6.93
CA PHE A 149 -2.88 16.64 6.13
C PHE A 149 -4.05 16.41 5.19
N LEU A 150 -3.78 16.00 3.96
CA LEU A 150 -4.78 15.87 2.89
C LEU A 150 -5.45 14.49 2.83
N GLY A 151 -4.82 13.43 3.36
CA GLY A 151 -5.38 12.08 3.41
C GLY A 151 -4.31 10.99 3.44
N ASP A 152 -4.75 9.75 3.26
CA ASP A 152 -3.97 8.53 3.07
C ASP A 152 -2.88 8.32 4.14
N TYR A 153 -3.35 8.17 5.38
CA TYR A 153 -2.54 7.84 6.55
C TYR A 153 -2.12 6.38 6.60
N VAL A 154 -2.88 5.51 5.93
CA VAL A 154 -2.86 4.05 6.09
C VAL A 154 -2.62 3.28 4.79
N ASP A 155 -2.54 1.97 4.94
CA ASP A 155 -2.19 0.97 3.94
C ASP A 155 -0.79 1.14 3.34
N ARG A 156 -0.40 0.13 2.56
CA ARG A 156 0.84 0.01 1.79
C ARG A 156 2.09 -0.09 2.68
N GLY A 157 2.36 0.87 3.55
CA GLY A 157 3.37 0.78 4.60
C GLY A 157 2.87 0.05 5.86
N TYR A 158 3.80 -0.59 6.58
CA TYR A 158 3.49 -1.48 7.71
C TYR A 158 3.44 -0.82 9.10
N PHE A 159 3.35 0.52 9.17
CA PHE A 159 3.20 1.29 10.42
C PHE A 159 2.00 2.24 10.39
N SER A 160 0.91 1.80 9.74
CA SER A 160 -0.32 2.57 9.57
C SER A 160 -1.03 2.87 10.90
N ILE A 161 -1.05 1.93 11.85
CA ILE A 161 -1.71 2.16 13.15
C ILE A 161 -0.90 3.10 14.04
N GLU A 162 0.43 3.10 13.95
CA GLU A 162 1.29 4.07 14.62
C GLU A 162 1.09 5.48 14.03
N CYS A 163 0.94 5.61 12.70
CA CYS A 163 0.53 6.86 12.06
C CYS A 163 -0.83 7.36 12.59
N VAL A 164 -1.88 6.53 12.56
CA VAL A 164 -3.22 6.90 13.05
C VAL A 164 -3.19 7.30 14.53
N LEU A 165 -2.63 6.46 15.41
CA LEU A 165 -2.59 6.75 16.85
C LEU A 165 -1.80 8.03 17.18
N TYR A 166 -0.73 8.32 16.43
CA TYR A 166 0.06 9.52 16.64
C TYR A 166 -0.65 10.78 16.11
N LEU A 167 -1.23 10.72 14.90
CA LEU A 167 -1.97 11.84 14.30
C LEU A 167 -3.26 12.17 15.07
N TRP A 168 -3.99 11.16 15.56
CA TRP A 168 -5.13 11.37 16.44
C TRP A 168 -4.71 11.95 17.79
N SER A 169 -3.58 11.52 18.34
CA SER A 169 -3.02 12.13 19.56
C SER A 169 -2.66 13.61 19.34
N MET A 170 -2.10 13.96 18.18
CA MET A 170 -1.88 15.36 17.79
C MET A 170 -3.19 16.12 17.62
N LYS A 171 -4.24 15.55 17.02
CA LYS A 171 -5.57 16.17 16.92
C LYS A 171 -6.20 16.43 18.29
N ILE A 172 -6.06 15.50 19.25
CA ILE A 172 -6.54 15.67 20.62
C ILE A 172 -5.76 16.77 21.36
N LEU A 173 -4.45 16.87 21.13
CA LEU A 173 -3.59 17.84 21.80
C LEU A 173 -3.71 19.26 21.21
N TYR A 174 -3.86 19.37 19.89
CA TYR A 174 -3.83 20.61 19.11
C TYR A 174 -5.07 20.81 18.21
N PRO A 175 -6.31 20.71 18.73
CA PRO A 175 -7.52 20.59 17.91
C PRO A 175 -7.82 21.77 16.97
N THR A 176 -7.31 22.97 17.27
CA THR A 176 -7.53 24.21 16.51
C THR A 176 -6.36 24.62 15.60
N THR A 177 -5.27 23.85 15.62
CA THR A 177 -4.08 24.09 14.76
C THR A 177 -3.64 22.85 13.97
N PHE A 178 -4.16 21.67 14.30
CA PHE A 178 -3.85 20.41 13.64
C PHE A 178 -5.11 19.85 12.94
N PHE A 179 -5.03 19.69 11.63
CA PHE A 179 -6.16 19.32 10.77
C PHE A 179 -5.83 18.10 9.91
N LEU A 180 -6.82 17.22 9.77
CA LEU A 180 -6.74 15.96 9.04
C LEU A 180 -7.95 15.91 8.10
N LEU A 181 -7.71 15.76 6.80
CA LEU A 181 -8.75 15.45 5.82
C LEU A 181 -8.85 13.94 5.60
N ARG A 182 -9.88 13.49 4.87
CA ARG A 182 -10.05 12.11 4.42
C ARG A 182 -9.36 11.92 3.07
N GLY A 183 -8.52 10.89 2.94
CA GLY A 183 -8.06 10.35 1.67
C GLY A 183 -8.94 9.20 1.17
N ASN A 184 -8.57 8.58 0.05
CA ASN A 184 -9.30 7.43 -0.47
C ASN A 184 -9.02 6.15 0.34
N HIS A 185 -7.87 6.02 0.99
CA HIS A 185 -7.55 4.88 1.85
C HIS A 185 -8.25 4.92 3.21
N GLU A 186 -8.81 6.05 3.64
CA GLU A 186 -9.62 6.12 4.87
C GLU A 186 -11.05 5.57 4.68
N CYS A 187 -11.15 4.32 4.20
CA CYS A 187 -12.40 3.59 3.99
C CYS A 187 -12.24 2.09 4.24
N ARG A 188 -13.35 1.38 4.47
CA ARG A 188 -13.38 -0.07 4.72
C ARG A 188 -12.97 -0.84 3.47
N HIS A 189 -13.42 -0.39 2.30
CA HIS A 189 -13.19 -1.07 1.02
C HIS A 189 -11.70 -1.23 0.70
N LEU A 190 -10.90 -0.17 0.84
CA LEU A 190 -9.46 -0.23 0.59
C LEU A 190 -8.70 -0.91 1.72
N THR A 191 -9.01 -0.60 2.98
CA THR A 191 -8.25 -1.14 4.13
C THR A 191 -8.51 -2.63 4.39
N GLU A 192 -9.62 -3.19 3.89
CA GLU A 192 -9.89 -4.63 3.81
C GLU A 192 -9.20 -5.30 2.60
N TYR A 193 -9.07 -4.60 1.48
CA TYR A 193 -8.32 -5.11 0.32
C TYR A 193 -6.81 -5.11 0.55
N PHE A 194 -6.26 -4.04 1.14
CA PHE A 194 -4.84 -3.89 1.41
C PHE A 194 -4.44 -4.45 2.78
N THR A 195 -3.71 -3.68 3.59
CA THR A 195 -2.91 -4.21 4.70
C THR A 195 -3.41 -3.75 6.06
N PHE A 196 -4.11 -2.61 6.17
CA PHE A 196 -4.47 -2.02 7.46
C PHE A 196 -5.44 -2.85 8.30
N LYS A 197 -6.42 -3.55 7.70
CA LYS A 197 -7.28 -4.49 8.43
C LYS A 197 -6.48 -5.65 9.03
N THR A 198 -5.47 -6.14 8.30
CA THR A 198 -4.55 -7.20 8.78
C THR A 198 -3.60 -6.65 9.86
N GLU A 199 -3.04 -5.46 9.65
CA GLU A 199 -2.18 -4.76 10.61
C GLU A 199 -2.87 -4.61 11.97
N CYS A 200 -4.13 -4.14 11.97
CA CYS A 200 -4.91 -3.99 13.19
C CYS A 200 -5.11 -5.33 13.92
N LYS A 201 -5.38 -6.42 13.20
CA LYS A 201 -5.56 -7.76 13.80
C LYS A 201 -4.26 -8.35 14.36
N ILE A 202 -3.09 -8.04 13.77
CA ILE A 202 -1.78 -8.55 14.22
C ILE A 202 -1.17 -7.67 15.33
N LYS A 203 -1.43 -6.35 15.33
CA LYS A 203 -0.90 -5.43 16.34
C LYS A 203 -1.82 -5.30 17.57
N TYR A 204 -3.13 -5.24 17.33
CA TYR A 204 -4.18 -4.98 18.32
C TYR A 204 -5.33 -5.99 18.16
N THR A 205 -6.50 -5.56 17.66
CA THR A 205 -7.71 -6.37 17.47
C THR A 205 -8.54 -5.82 16.29
N GLU A 206 -9.55 -6.58 15.85
CA GLU A 206 -10.57 -6.07 14.92
C GLU A 206 -11.48 -5.01 15.56
N ARG A 207 -11.53 -4.91 16.90
CA ARG A 207 -12.23 -3.83 17.62
C ARG A 207 -11.55 -2.47 17.37
N VAL A 208 -10.21 -2.45 17.35
CA VAL A 208 -9.41 -1.28 16.97
C VAL A 208 -9.61 -0.90 15.51
N TYR A 209 -9.64 -1.88 14.59
CA TYR A 209 -9.96 -1.64 13.17
C TYR A 209 -11.33 -0.97 13.00
N ASN A 210 -12.38 -1.51 13.61
CA ASN A 210 -13.74 -0.96 13.50
C ASN A 210 -13.83 0.47 14.06
N ALA A 211 -13.14 0.75 15.18
CA ALA A 211 -13.05 2.11 15.73
C ALA A 211 -12.33 3.08 14.76
N CYS A 212 -11.28 2.64 14.07
CA CYS A 212 -10.64 3.44 13.02
C CYS A 212 -11.62 3.76 11.88
N MET A 213 -12.44 2.80 11.45
CA MET A 213 -13.44 3.04 10.38
C MET A 213 -14.49 4.08 10.80
N GLU A 214 -15.00 4.01 12.02
CA GLU A 214 -15.92 5.04 12.57
C GLU A 214 -15.26 6.42 12.73
N ALA A 215 -13.95 6.45 13.00
CA ALA A 215 -13.17 7.68 13.06
C ALA A 215 -12.90 8.27 11.66
N PHE A 216 -12.65 7.42 10.66
CA PHE A 216 -12.43 7.80 9.27
C PHE A 216 -13.68 8.39 8.63
N ASP A 217 -14.86 7.85 8.94
CA ASP A 217 -16.15 8.45 8.56
C ASP A 217 -16.37 9.87 9.13
N CYS A 218 -15.59 10.28 10.14
CA CYS A 218 -15.69 11.61 10.73
C CYS A 218 -14.76 12.65 10.09
N LEU A 219 -13.75 12.24 9.31
CA LEU A 219 -12.77 13.14 8.70
C LEU A 219 -13.45 14.12 7.72
N PRO A 220 -13.17 15.45 7.80
CA PRO A 220 -13.53 16.41 6.76
C PRO A 220 -13.02 16.01 5.36
N LEU A 221 -13.75 16.40 4.30
CA LEU A 221 -13.41 16.05 2.91
C LEU A 221 -12.58 17.14 2.21
N ALA A 222 -12.58 18.36 2.75
CA ALA A 222 -11.88 19.51 2.16
C ALA A 222 -11.49 20.55 3.22
N ALA A 223 -10.56 21.43 2.87
CA ALA A 223 -10.29 22.67 3.59
C ALA A 223 -10.25 23.87 2.65
N LEU A 224 -10.82 25.00 3.07
CA LEU A 224 -10.57 26.31 2.47
C LEU A 224 -9.42 26.96 3.23
N MET A 225 -8.22 26.97 2.63
CA MET A 225 -7.00 27.48 3.25
C MET A 225 -6.75 28.94 2.84
N ASN A 226 -6.57 29.79 3.85
CA ASN A 226 -6.37 31.24 3.76
C ASN A 226 -7.44 32.02 2.96
N GLY A 227 -8.62 31.42 2.72
CA GLY A 227 -9.63 31.96 1.81
C GLY A 227 -9.22 31.96 0.33
N GLN A 228 -8.11 31.31 -0.03
CA GLN A 228 -7.48 31.38 -1.35
C GLN A 228 -7.28 30.02 -2.03
N PHE A 229 -7.20 28.94 -1.24
CA PHE A 229 -6.86 27.61 -1.74
C PHE A 229 -7.95 26.61 -1.36
N LEU A 230 -8.44 25.85 -2.34
CA LEU A 230 -9.17 24.60 -2.04
C LEU A 230 -8.13 23.51 -1.81
N CYS A 231 -8.20 22.87 -0.65
CA CYS A 231 -7.38 21.72 -0.29
C CYS A 231 -8.26 20.47 -0.18
N VAL A 232 -7.91 19.43 -0.93
CA VAL A 232 -8.64 18.15 -1.05
C VAL A 232 -7.64 17.00 -1.20
N HIS A 233 -8.09 15.75 -1.17
CA HIS A 233 -7.21 14.61 -1.48
C HIS A 233 -7.06 14.39 -2.99
N GLY A 234 -8.17 14.07 -3.65
CA GLY A 234 -8.27 13.83 -5.09
C GLY A 234 -8.36 15.12 -5.90
N GLY A 235 -9.54 15.74 -5.99
CA GLY A 235 -9.70 16.89 -6.88
C GLY A 235 -11.14 17.36 -7.09
N LEU A 236 -11.53 17.52 -8.36
CA LEU A 236 -12.79 18.10 -8.79
C LEU A 236 -13.80 17.05 -9.27
N SER A 237 -15.08 17.36 -9.08
CA SER A 237 -16.22 16.57 -9.55
C SER A 237 -17.01 17.34 -10.60
N PRO A 238 -17.57 16.69 -11.63
CA PRO A 238 -18.60 17.29 -12.47
C PRO A 238 -19.88 17.68 -11.70
N GLU A 239 -20.08 17.19 -10.48
CA GLU A 239 -21.20 17.53 -9.59
C GLU A 239 -20.87 18.63 -8.56
N ILE A 240 -19.63 19.16 -8.54
CA ILE A 240 -19.20 20.20 -7.60
C ILE A 240 -18.79 21.45 -8.39
N HIS A 241 -19.64 22.47 -8.38
CA HIS A 241 -19.39 23.74 -9.06
C HIS A 241 -18.96 24.84 -8.08
N THR A 242 -19.36 24.72 -6.82
CA THR A 242 -19.15 25.71 -5.77
C THR A 242 -18.63 25.09 -4.47
N LEU A 243 -17.96 25.88 -3.65
CA LEU A 243 -17.58 25.50 -2.28
C LEU A 243 -18.80 25.16 -1.39
N ASP A 244 -19.99 25.67 -1.70
CA ASP A 244 -21.22 25.33 -0.98
C ASP A 244 -21.74 23.92 -1.32
N ASP A 245 -21.38 23.36 -2.47
CA ASP A 245 -21.75 21.98 -2.82
C ASP A 245 -21.00 20.99 -1.91
N ILE A 246 -19.71 21.23 -1.68
CA ILE A 246 -18.88 20.47 -0.72
C ILE A 246 -19.45 20.56 0.70
N LYS A 247 -19.87 21.76 1.15
CA LYS A 247 -20.44 21.97 2.50
C LYS A 247 -21.74 21.21 2.72
N ARG A 248 -22.51 20.91 1.67
CA ARG A 248 -23.79 20.16 1.74
C ARG A 248 -23.60 18.64 1.72
N LEU A 249 -22.38 18.13 1.50
CA LEU A 249 -22.13 16.69 1.53
C LEU A 249 -22.22 16.14 2.96
N ASP A 250 -23.16 15.22 3.18
CA ASP A 250 -23.06 14.24 4.25
C ASP A 250 -21.85 13.33 3.97
N ARG A 251 -20.92 13.28 4.93
CA ARG A 251 -19.67 12.51 4.86
C ARG A 251 -19.61 11.33 5.81
N PHE A 252 -20.61 11.17 6.69
CA PHE A 252 -20.56 10.26 7.85
C PHE A 252 -20.92 8.81 7.46
N LYS A 253 -20.23 8.30 6.45
CA LYS A 253 -20.46 7.01 5.79
C LYS A 253 -19.20 6.55 5.06
N GLU A 254 -19.20 5.28 4.66
CA GLU A 254 -18.28 4.76 3.65
C GLU A 254 -18.39 5.61 2.35
N PRO A 255 -17.28 5.93 1.67
CA PRO A 255 -17.33 6.64 0.39
C PRO A 255 -18.10 5.81 -0.66
N PRO A 256 -19.06 6.41 -1.39
CA PRO A 256 -19.78 5.71 -2.45
C PRO A 256 -18.85 5.41 -3.65
N PRO A 257 -19.16 4.41 -4.49
CA PRO A 257 -18.40 4.11 -5.70
C PRO A 257 -18.37 5.24 -6.74
N TYR A 258 -19.30 6.20 -6.68
CA TYR A 258 -19.46 7.30 -7.63
C TYR A 258 -20.03 8.55 -6.96
N GLY A 259 -19.98 9.68 -7.69
CA GLY A 259 -20.54 10.97 -7.27
C GLY A 259 -19.60 11.81 -6.42
N PRO A 260 -20.04 12.97 -5.92
CA PRO A 260 -19.16 14.06 -5.47
C PRO A 260 -18.25 13.70 -4.29
N MET A 261 -18.68 12.80 -3.40
CA MET A 261 -17.84 12.30 -2.30
C MET A 261 -16.77 11.29 -2.77
N CYS A 262 -17.02 10.55 -3.85
CA CYS A 262 -16.00 9.72 -4.50
C CYS A 262 -14.97 10.63 -5.19
N ASP A 263 -15.45 11.60 -5.96
CA ASP A 263 -14.60 12.46 -6.80
C ASP A 263 -13.64 13.35 -6.02
N LEU A 264 -14.06 13.88 -4.86
CA LEU A 264 -13.16 14.62 -3.95
C LEU A 264 -11.97 13.77 -3.46
N LEU A 265 -12.08 12.44 -3.50
CA LEU A 265 -11.08 11.48 -3.02
C LEU A 265 -10.31 10.80 -4.16
N TRP A 266 -10.93 10.59 -5.33
CA TRP A 266 -10.42 9.74 -6.43
C TRP A 266 -10.17 10.44 -7.77
N SER A 267 -10.57 11.70 -7.95
CA SER A 267 -10.33 12.39 -9.22
C SER A 267 -8.87 12.84 -9.36
N ASP A 268 -8.32 12.72 -10.57
CA ASP A 268 -6.94 13.10 -10.90
C ASP A 268 -6.91 14.17 -12.01
N PRO A 269 -5.85 14.98 -12.12
CA PRO A 269 -5.64 15.78 -13.32
C PRO A 269 -5.32 14.88 -14.53
N LEU A 270 -5.68 15.33 -15.74
CA LEU A 270 -5.22 14.67 -16.98
C LEU A 270 -3.69 14.52 -17.04
N GLU A 271 -3.21 13.46 -17.70
CA GLU A 271 -1.77 13.23 -17.90
C GLU A 271 -1.11 14.41 -18.66
N ASP A 272 -1.79 14.91 -19.69
CA ASP A 272 -1.43 16.07 -20.51
C ASP A 272 -2.02 17.40 -20.01
N TYR A 273 -2.43 17.49 -18.73
CA TYR A 273 -3.04 18.68 -18.12
C TYR A 273 -2.32 19.99 -18.46
N GLY A 274 -3.07 20.92 -19.05
CA GLY A 274 -2.59 22.20 -19.56
C GLY A 274 -2.10 22.18 -21.02
N SER A 275 -2.06 21.01 -21.67
CA SER A 275 -1.70 20.79 -23.07
C SER A 275 -2.72 19.91 -23.80
N GLU A 276 -3.96 19.90 -23.29
CA GLU A 276 -5.06 19.04 -23.74
C GLU A 276 -5.40 19.22 -25.22
N ARG A 277 -5.78 18.12 -25.88
CA ARG A 277 -6.24 18.13 -27.28
C ARG A 277 -7.75 18.31 -27.45
N THR A 278 -8.53 17.96 -26.43
CA THR A 278 -10.00 18.12 -26.41
C THR A 278 -10.38 19.27 -25.50
N THR A 279 -11.59 19.80 -25.68
CA THR A 279 -12.18 20.83 -24.80
C THR A 279 -13.04 20.21 -23.69
N GLU A 280 -12.87 18.92 -23.40
CA GLU A 280 -13.63 18.21 -22.38
C GLU A 280 -13.13 18.62 -20.99
N GLN A 281 -14.07 18.88 -20.08
CA GLN A 281 -13.75 19.27 -18.71
C GLN A 281 -13.47 18.07 -17.82
N TYR A 282 -14.22 16.98 -18.03
CA TYR A 282 -14.12 15.73 -17.30
C TYR A 282 -14.19 14.55 -18.26
N SER A 283 -13.35 13.53 -18.06
CA SER A 283 -13.41 12.24 -18.75
C SER A 283 -13.21 11.10 -17.74
N HIS A 284 -13.63 9.87 -18.05
CA HIS A 284 -13.57 8.76 -17.08
C HIS A 284 -12.12 8.42 -16.68
N ASN A 285 -11.82 8.33 -15.38
CA ASN A 285 -10.47 8.00 -14.90
C ASN A 285 -10.14 6.52 -15.11
N THR A 286 -9.44 6.22 -16.20
CA THR A 286 -8.99 4.86 -16.56
C THR A 286 -7.74 4.38 -15.81
N VAL A 287 -7.16 5.23 -14.94
CA VAL A 287 -6.10 4.82 -14.00
C VAL A 287 -6.69 4.37 -12.66
N ARG A 288 -7.79 4.99 -12.20
CA ARG A 288 -8.48 4.60 -10.95
C ARG A 288 -9.62 3.60 -11.15
N GLY A 289 -10.21 3.53 -12.34
CA GLY A 289 -11.37 2.65 -12.62
C GLY A 289 -12.71 3.18 -12.06
N CYS A 290 -12.70 4.38 -11.49
CA CYS A 290 -13.82 5.11 -10.91
C CYS A 290 -13.53 6.61 -11.01
N SER A 291 -14.53 7.48 -10.85
CA SER A 291 -14.36 8.94 -10.91
C SER A 291 -13.78 9.44 -12.26
N TYR A 292 -13.22 10.64 -12.27
CA TYR A 292 -12.90 11.42 -13.46
C TYR A 292 -11.45 11.92 -13.47
N PHE A 293 -10.89 12.01 -14.68
CA PHE A 293 -9.83 12.96 -14.95
C PHE A 293 -10.44 14.36 -15.15
N TYR A 294 -9.84 15.40 -14.57
CA TYR A 294 -10.23 16.79 -14.81
C TYR A 294 -9.15 17.57 -15.58
N SER A 295 -9.57 18.46 -16.47
CA SER A 295 -8.68 19.27 -17.31
C SER A 295 -8.32 20.62 -16.67
N TYR A 296 -7.29 21.27 -17.22
CA TYR A 296 -6.90 22.64 -16.88
C TYR A 296 -8.03 23.65 -17.09
N ALA A 297 -8.93 23.40 -18.05
CA ALA A 297 -10.14 24.19 -18.25
C ALA A 297 -11.12 24.05 -17.06
N ALA A 298 -11.46 22.82 -16.67
CA ALA A 298 -12.33 22.56 -15.51
C ALA A 298 -11.79 23.21 -14.22
N CYS A 299 -10.47 23.12 -14.01
CA CYS A 299 -9.80 23.74 -12.88
C CYS A 299 -9.87 25.28 -12.93
N CYS A 300 -9.58 25.91 -14.08
CA CYS A 300 -9.65 27.37 -14.20
C CYS A 300 -11.08 27.91 -14.00
N ASP A 301 -12.09 27.24 -14.56
CA ASP A 301 -13.49 27.61 -14.40
C ASP A 301 -13.93 27.50 -12.93
N PHE A 302 -13.58 26.41 -12.25
CA PHE A 302 -13.87 26.24 -10.82
C PHE A 302 -13.19 27.32 -9.97
N LEU A 303 -11.89 27.59 -10.21
CA LEU A 303 -11.14 28.63 -9.51
C LEU A 303 -11.76 30.03 -9.71
N GLN A 304 -12.12 30.38 -10.95
CA GLN A 304 -12.73 31.67 -11.27
C GLN A 304 -14.11 31.82 -10.61
N ASN A 305 -14.97 30.80 -10.70
CA ASN A 305 -16.31 30.82 -10.12
C ASN A 305 -16.29 30.93 -8.58
N ASN A 306 -15.29 30.35 -7.94
CA ASN A 306 -15.13 30.35 -6.47
C ASN A 306 -14.16 31.42 -5.94
N GLN A 307 -13.61 32.28 -6.82
CA GLN A 307 -12.65 33.35 -6.49
C GLN A 307 -11.37 32.84 -5.79
N LEU A 308 -10.91 31.64 -6.18
CA LEU A 308 -9.75 30.96 -5.62
C LEU A 308 -8.48 31.18 -6.47
N LEU A 309 -7.32 30.99 -5.85
CA LEU A 309 -6.00 31.15 -6.46
C LEU A 309 -5.43 29.84 -7.02
N SER A 310 -5.66 28.70 -6.35
CA SER A 310 -5.16 27.38 -6.73
C SER A 310 -5.88 26.25 -6.00
N ILE A 311 -5.81 25.04 -6.54
CA ILE A 311 -6.18 23.79 -5.84
C ILE A 311 -4.89 23.10 -5.37
N ILE A 312 -4.88 22.63 -4.11
CA ILE A 312 -3.79 21.85 -3.53
C ILE A 312 -4.32 20.45 -3.19
N ARG A 313 -3.68 19.41 -3.74
CA ARG A 313 -4.13 18.01 -3.62
C ARG A 313 -2.99 17.03 -3.41
N ALA A 314 -3.29 15.76 -3.15
CA ALA A 314 -2.29 14.72 -2.88
C ALA A 314 -2.45 13.52 -3.84
N HIS A 315 -2.71 12.29 -3.37
CA HIS A 315 -3.23 11.11 -4.10
C HIS A 315 -2.39 10.55 -5.29
N GLU A 316 -1.42 11.29 -5.83
CA GLU A 316 -0.49 10.81 -6.85
C GLU A 316 0.96 10.96 -6.38
N ALA A 317 1.68 9.84 -6.30
CA ALA A 317 3.13 9.83 -6.13
C ALA A 317 3.84 10.71 -7.18
N GLN A 318 4.85 11.46 -6.74
CA GLN A 318 5.71 12.34 -7.56
C GLN A 318 7.19 12.11 -7.20
N ASP A 319 8.09 11.99 -8.17
CA ASP A 319 9.54 11.80 -7.93
C ASP A 319 10.14 12.92 -7.06
N ALA A 320 9.72 14.16 -7.30
CA ALA A 320 10.15 15.32 -6.51
C ALA A 320 9.39 15.49 -5.18
N GLY A 321 8.39 14.65 -4.88
CA GLY A 321 7.46 14.83 -3.76
C GLY A 321 6.42 15.94 -3.97
N TYR A 322 6.43 16.62 -5.12
CA TYR A 322 5.43 17.62 -5.51
C TYR A 322 5.38 17.80 -7.03
N ARG A 323 4.29 18.36 -7.55
CA ARG A 323 4.15 18.83 -8.94
C ARG A 323 3.38 20.13 -8.98
N MET A 324 3.98 21.15 -9.61
CA MET A 324 3.34 22.43 -9.91
C MET A 324 2.81 22.37 -11.34
N TYR A 325 1.50 22.49 -11.53
CA TYR A 325 0.88 22.38 -12.85
C TYR A 325 0.80 23.75 -13.55
N LYS A 326 0.25 23.78 -14.78
CA LYS A 326 0.12 24.98 -15.60
C LYS A 326 -0.49 26.15 -14.82
N LYS A 327 0.12 27.33 -14.96
CA LYS A 327 -0.32 28.57 -14.33
C LYS A 327 -1.65 29.05 -14.91
N CYS A 328 -2.57 29.47 -14.04
CA CYS A 328 -3.77 30.19 -14.48
C CYS A 328 -3.37 31.52 -15.12
N GLN A 329 -4.01 31.88 -16.25
CA GLN A 329 -3.62 33.06 -17.04
C GLN A 329 -3.90 34.39 -16.34
N SER A 330 -4.96 34.45 -15.51
CA SER A 330 -5.37 35.66 -14.80
C SER A 330 -4.50 35.99 -13.59
N THR A 331 -3.98 34.97 -12.88
CA THR A 331 -3.21 35.14 -11.64
C THR A 331 -1.71 34.95 -11.81
N GLY A 332 -1.27 34.26 -12.88
CA GLY A 332 0.13 33.85 -13.05
C GLY A 332 0.62 32.81 -12.04
N PHE A 333 -0.28 32.25 -11.23
CA PHE A 333 -0.01 31.25 -10.19
C PHE A 333 -0.40 29.83 -10.68
N PRO A 334 0.28 28.75 -10.26
CA PRO A 334 -0.10 27.37 -10.60
C PRO A 334 -1.60 27.12 -10.33
N SER A 335 -2.35 26.62 -11.33
CA SER A 335 -3.78 26.32 -11.14
C SER A 335 -4.00 25.14 -10.19
N LEU A 336 -3.09 24.17 -10.23
CA LEU A 336 -3.11 22.96 -9.42
C LEU A 336 -1.71 22.68 -8.87
N ILE A 337 -1.65 22.14 -7.65
CA ILE A 337 -0.44 21.69 -6.97
C ILE A 337 -0.69 20.31 -6.36
N THR A 338 0.09 19.32 -6.76
CA THR A 338 0.15 18.02 -6.06
C THR A 338 1.28 18.07 -5.03
N ILE A 339 1.01 17.62 -3.79
CA ILE A 339 1.99 17.43 -2.73
C ILE A 339 1.94 15.98 -2.24
N PHE A 340 3.09 15.32 -2.09
CA PHE A 340 3.19 13.90 -1.77
C PHE A 340 4.26 13.70 -0.68
N SER A 341 3.87 13.11 0.46
CA SER A 341 4.66 13.16 1.69
C SER A 341 5.30 11.83 2.12
N ALA A 342 5.16 10.76 1.32
CA ALA A 342 5.82 9.46 1.49
C ALA A 342 7.10 9.35 0.63
N PRO A 343 8.33 9.41 1.21
CA PRO A 343 9.58 9.32 0.46
C PRO A 343 10.01 7.87 0.26
N ASN A 344 10.72 7.57 -0.84
CA ASN A 344 11.01 6.18 -1.25
C ASN A 344 9.78 5.28 -1.13
N TYR A 345 8.66 5.74 -1.68
CA TYR A 345 7.34 5.13 -1.54
C TYR A 345 7.41 3.63 -1.86
N LEU A 346 6.79 2.84 -0.98
CA LEU A 346 6.79 1.38 -1.05
C LEU A 346 8.18 0.72 -1.04
N ASP A 347 9.18 1.37 -0.45
CA ASP A 347 10.61 1.01 -0.47
C ASP A 347 11.31 0.99 -1.85
N VAL A 348 10.57 1.12 -2.95
CA VAL A 348 11.08 0.87 -4.31
C VAL A 348 11.02 2.07 -5.26
N TYR A 349 10.16 3.08 -5.02
CA TYR A 349 10.01 4.23 -5.92
C TYR A 349 11.23 5.17 -5.93
N ASN A 350 12.06 5.19 -4.88
CA ASN A 350 13.23 6.06 -4.72
C ASN A 350 12.95 7.58 -4.82
N ASN A 351 11.67 8.00 -4.79
CA ASN A 351 11.24 9.39 -4.84
C ASN A 351 11.62 10.17 -3.57
N LYS A 352 11.57 11.50 -3.68
CA LYS A 352 11.50 12.41 -2.54
C LYS A 352 10.05 12.55 -2.06
N ALA A 353 9.90 12.89 -0.79
CA ALA A 353 8.68 13.50 -0.27
C ALA A 353 8.84 15.02 -0.24
N ALA A 354 7.72 15.72 -0.14
CA ALA A 354 7.72 17.14 0.23
C ALA A 354 6.54 17.51 1.12
N ILE A 355 6.66 18.69 1.73
CA ILE A 355 5.59 19.44 2.38
C ILE A 355 5.56 20.88 1.84
N LEU A 356 4.39 21.49 1.88
CA LEU A 356 4.16 22.86 1.44
C LEU A 356 4.00 23.76 2.67
N LYS A 357 4.97 24.63 2.94
CA LYS A 357 4.85 25.66 3.97
C LYS A 357 4.35 26.96 3.35
N TYR A 358 3.21 27.47 3.82
CA TYR A 358 2.66 28.75 3.40
C TYR A 358 2.68 29.74 4.56
N GLU A 359 3.46 30.82 4.42
CA GLU A 359 3.77 31.78 5.48
C GLU A 359 4.18 33.12 4.84
N ASN A 360 3.76 34.26 5.41
CA ASN A 360 4.07 35.61 4.90
C ASN A 360 3.77 35.81 3.40
N ASN A 361 2.66 35.23 2.93
CA ASN A 361 2.24 35.14 1.52
C ASN A 361 3.22 34.38 0.58
N VAL A 362 4.25 33.73 1.11
CA VAL A 362 5.22 32.91 0.37
C VAL A 362 4.87 31.43 0.52
N MET A 363 4.82 30.72 -0.62
CA MET A 363 4.71 29.27 -0.66
C MET A 363 6.10 28.66 -0.84
N ASN A 364 6.51 27.82 0.11
CA ASN A 364 7.84 27.24 0.20
C ASN A 364 7.73 25.71 0.29
N ILE A 365 8.18 25.01 -0.76
CA ILE A 365 8.19 23.55 -0.79
C ILE A 365 9.47 23.04 -0.12
N ARG A 366 9.31 22.19 0.90
CA ARG A 366 10.42 21.55 1.61
C ARG A 366 10.45 20.07 1.31
N GLN A 367 11.43 19.64 0.53
CA GLN A 367 11.65 18.24 0.18
C GLN A 367 12.45 17.50 1.26
N PHE A 368 12.21 16.20 1.40
CA PHE A 368 13.01 15.29 2.24
C PHE A 368 13.15 13.91 1.60
N ASN A 369 14.11 13.12 2.08
CA ASN A 369 14.37 11.75 1.68
C ASN A 369 13.86 10.79 2.77
N CYS A 370 13.85 9.49 2.47
CA CYS A 370 13.38 8.45 3.39
C CYS A 370 14.32 8.20 4.59
N SER A 371 13.73 7.58 5.61
CA SER A 371 14.31 7.27 6.91
C SER A 371 14.33 5.74 7.10
N PRO A 372 15.37 5.15 7.71
CA PRO A 372 15.35 3.72 8.00
C PRO A 372 14.21 3.35 8.95
N HIS A 373 13.53 2.25 8.64
CA HIS A 373 12.51 1.62 9.49
C HIS A 373 12.80 0.12 9.68
N PRO A 374 12.19 -0.53 10.69
CA PRO A 374 12.22 -1.98 10.84
C PRO A 374 11.62 -2.72 9.63
N TYR A 375 12.10 -3.94 9.41
CA TYR A 375 11.63 -4.81 8.34
C TYR A 375 10.49 -5.72 8.82
N TRP A 376 9.42 -5.78 8.04
CA TRP A 376 8.31 -6.72 8.22
C TRP A 376 8.16 -7.60 6.97
N LEU A 377 7.90 -8.90 7.18
CA LEU A 377 7.55 -9.82 6.09
C LEU A 377 6.18 -9.45 5.50
N PRO A 378 5.93 -9.71 4.20
CA PRO A 378 4.67 -9.35 3.55
C PRO A 378 3.42 -9.83 4.30
N ASN A 379 2.43 -8.95 4.41
CA ASN A 379 1.19 -9.15 5.18
C ASN A 379 1.41 -9.51 6.68
N PHE A 380 2.49 -9.03 7.28
CA PHE A 380 2.87 -9.29 8.69
C PHE A 380 3.06 -10.78 9.02
N MET A 381 3.45 -11.58 8.03
CA MET A 381 3.67 -13.02 8.19
C MET A 381 4.78 -13.31 9.22
N ASP A 382 4.57 -14.29 10.10
CA ASP A 382 5.60 -14.73 11.03
C ASP A 382 6.64 -15.65 10.34
N VAL A 383 7.82 -15.77 10.95
CA VAL A 383 8.94 -16.53 10.38
C VAL A 383 8.70 -18.04 10.31
N PHE A 384 7.78 -18.62 11.09
CA PHE A 384 7.42 -20.04 10.97
C PHE A 384 6.47 -20.25 9.79
N THR A 385 5.41 -19.46 9.67
CA THR A 385 4.50 -19.51 8.51
C THR A 385 5.26 -19.29 7.19
N TRP A 386 6.25 -18.40 7.20
CA TRP A 386 7.13 -18.14 6.06
C TRP A 386 8.10 -19.29 5.73
N SER A 387 8.79 -19.86 6.72
CA SER A 387 9.89 -20.83 6.47
C SER A 387 9.45 -22.29 6.48
N LEU A 388 8.34 -22.65 7.13
CA LEU A 388 7.91 -24.04 7.28
C LEU A 388 7.62 -24.76 5.93
N PRO A 389 7.06 -24.12 4.88
CA PRO A 389 6.94 -24.75 3.56
C PRO A 389 8.30 -25.12 2.94
N PHE A 390 9.30 -24.23 3.08
CA PHE A 390 10.66 -24.47 2.59
C PHE A 390 11.37 -25.59 3.38
N VAL A 391 11.24 -25.60 4.71
CA VAL A 391 11.78 -26.68 5.55
C VAL A 391 11.11 -28.02 5.21
N GLY A 392 9.79 -28.02 4.98
CA GLY A 392 9.03 -29.18 4.53
C GLY A 392 9.54 -29.75 3.19
N GLU A 393 9.82 -28.89 2.20
CA GLU A 393 10.50 -29.31 0.98
C GLU A 393 11.87 -29.92 1.29
N LYS A 394 12.78 -29.18 1.94
CA LYS A 394 14.19 -29.58 2.03
C LYS A 394 14.41 -30.85 2.84
N VAL A 395 13.59 -31.10 3.87
CA VAL A 395 13.58 -32.39 4.57
C VAL A 395 13.05 -33.50 3.66
N THR A 396 11.99 -33.26 2.88
CA THR A 396 11.41 -34.27 1.97
C THR A 396 12.33 -34.59 0.79
N GLU A 397 12.99 -33.59 0.21
CA GLU A 397 14.00 -33.73 -0.84
C GLU A 397 15.23 -34.51 -0.32
N MET A 398 15.74 -34.15 0.86
CA MET A 398 16.82 -34.90 1.52
C MET A 398 16.44 -36.37 1.75
N LEU A 399 15.24 -36.65 2.27
CA LEU A 399 14.76 -38.01 2.50
C LEU A 399 14.55 -38.78 1.19
N ALA A 400 14.09 -38.13 0.12
CA ALA A 400 13.97 -38.76 -1.20
C ALA A 400 15.34 -39.10 -1.79
N ASN A 401 16.32 -38.20 -1.69
CA ASN A 401 17.68 -38.44 -2.16
C ASN A 401 18.39 -39.54 -1.35
N ILE A 402 18.13 -39.63 -0.04
CA ILE A 402 18.61 -40.74 0.80
C ILE A 402 17.94 -42.07 0.41
N LEU A 403 16.63 -42.09 0.13
CA LEU A 403 15.94 -43.33 -0.26
C LEU A 403 16.28 -43.79 -1.68
N ASN A 404 16.65 -42.87 -2.56
CA ASN A 404 17.17 -43.17 -3.90
C ASN A 404 18.64 -43.67 -3.89
N ILE A 405 19.29 -43.79 -2.72
CA ILE A 405 20.66 -44.34 -2.64
C ILE A 405 20.68 -45.86 -2.84
N CYS A 406 19.61 -46.55 -2.40
CA CYS A 406 19.38 -47.94 -2.74
C CYS A 406 18.79 -48.00 -4.15
N SER A 407 19.59 -48.42 -5.13
CA SER A 407 19.07 -48.79 -6.44
C SER A 407 18.14 -50.01 -6.32
N ASP A 408 17.28 -50.21 -7.32
CA ASP A 408 16.49 -51.45 -7.41
C ASP A 408 17.42 -52.69 -7.42
N GLU A 409 18.65 -52.54 -7.94
CA GLU A 409 19.72 -53.56 -7.96
C GLU A 409 20.19 -53.95 -6.54
N GLU A 410 20.40 -53.00 -5.62
CA GLU A 410 20.72 -53.34 -4.21
C GLU A 410 19.53 -54.02 -3.52
N LEU A 411 18.30 -53.62 -3.83
CA LEU A 411 17.07 -54.24 -3.32
C LEU A 411 16.79 -55.63 -3.92
N GLU A 412 17.51 -56.03 -4.97
CA GLU A 412 17.47 -57.35 -5.58
C GLU A 412 18.67 -58.22 -5.15
N HIS A 413 19.87 -57.65 -4.99
CA HIS A 413 21.09 -58.40 -4.68
C HIS A 413 21.24 -58.79 -3.20
N ASP A 414 20.60 -58.10 -2.25
CA ASP A 414 20.46 -58.51 -0.83
C ASP A 414 19.46 -59.69 -0.67
N GLY A 415 19.48 -60.60 -1.65
CA GLY A 415 18.48 -61.64 -1.90
C GLY A 415 18.99 -62.85 -2.67
N GLU A 416 20.31 -63.02 -2.85
CA GLU A 416 20.84 -64.36 -3.15
C GLU A 416 20.67 -65.26 -1.90
N PRO A 417 19.95 -66.39 -2.01
CA PRO A 417 19.75 -67.27 -0.87
C PRO A 417 21.02 -68.08 -0.61
N THR A 418 21.57 -67.97 0.60
CA THR A 418 22.20 -69.14 1.20
C THR A 418 21.12 -70.22 1.36
N GLU A 419 21.39 -71.45 0.93
CA GLU A 419 20.35 -72.43 0.52
C GLU A 419 19.47 -72.99 1.67
N ASP A 420 19.58 -72.47 2.89
CA ASP A 420 18.98 -72.97 4.14
C ASP A 420 17.98 -71.97 4.79
N ALA A 421 16.94 -71.53 4.07
CA ALA A 421 15.90 -70.63 4.61
C ALA A 421 14.46 -71.07 4.31
N ASP A 422 13.58 -70.95 5.31
CA ASP A 422 12.24 -71.58 5.32
C ASP A 422 11.15 -70.85 4.50
N MET A 423 10.25 -71.65 3.90
CA MET A 423 9.13 -71.25 3.04
C MET A 423 8.10 -70.32 3.71
N THR A 424 8.16 -70.14 5.04
CA THR A 424 7.27 -69.22 5.77
C THR A 424 7.69 -67.74 5.69
N SER A 425 8.91 -67.45 5.19
CA SER A 425 9.49 -66.09 5.16
C SER A 425 9.11 -65.27 3.92
N GLU A 426 8.95 -65.91 2.77
CA GLU A 426 8.95 -65.26 1.45
C GLU A 426 7.81 -64.24 1.26
N ALA A 427 6.59 -64.58 1.69
CA ALA A 427 5.44 -63.67 1.63
C ALA A 427 5.61 -62.44 2.54
N ALA A 428 6.29 -62.58 3.67
CA ALA A 428 6.59 -61.46 4.58
C ALA A 428 7.67 -60.53 4.00
N LEU A 429 8.68 -61.09 3.33
CA LEU A 429 9.67 -60.33 2.56
C LEU A 429 9.02 -59.58 1.39
N ALA A 430 8.15 -60.23 0.62
CA ALA A 430 7.41 -59.59 -0.48
C ALA A 430 6.52 -58.44 0.02
N ALA A 431 5.77 -58.65 1.11
CA ALA A 431 4.99 -57.60 1.75
C ALA A 431 5.86 -56.43 2.25
N ARG A 432 7.05 -56.73 2.81
CA ARG A 432 8.01 -55.71 3.26
C ARG A 432 8.59 -54.90 2.09
N LYS A 433 8.94 -55.55 0.96
CA LYS A 433 9.36 -54.88 -0.28
C LYS A 433 8.24 -53.98 -0.83
N GLU A 434 6.98 -54.41 -0.83
CA GLU A 434 5.85 -53.58 -1.28
C GLU A 434 5.53 -52.42 -0.32
N VAL A 435 5.71 -52.59 1.00
CA VAL A 435 5.62 -51.48 1.97
C VAL A 435 6.72 -50.44 1.74
N ILE A 436 7.95 -50.86 1.43
CA ILE A 436 9.05 -49.95 1.07
C ILE A 436 8.73 -49.23 -0.24
N ARG A 437 8.33 -49.97 -1.29
CA ARG A 437 7.92 -49.42 -2.60
C ARG A 437 6.81 -48.36 -2.47
N ASN A 438 5.83 -48.59 -1.60
CA ASN A 438 4.76 -47.61 -1.37
C ASN A 438 5.19 -46.41 -0.49
N LYS A 439 6.16 -46.57 0.41
CA LYS A 439 6.81 -45.42 1.09
C LYS A 439 7.59 -44.56 0.10
N VAL A 440 8.38 -45.16 -0.79
CA VAL A 440 9.11 -44.44 -1.86
C VAL A 440 8.12 -43.71 -2.79
N ARG A 441 7.04 -44.37 -3.23
CA ARG A 441 5.97 -43.74 -4.03
C ARG A 441 5.25 -42.61 -3.29
N ALA A 442 5.04 -42.73 -1.98
CA ALA A 442 4.43 -41.67 -1.17
C ALA A 442 5.38 -40.46 -1.05
N ILE A 443 6.66 -40.68 -0.77
CA ILE A 443 7.67 -39.63 -0.67
C ILE A 443 7.89 -38.96 -2.03
N GLY A 444 7.93 -39.70 -3.13
CA GLY A 444 7.97 -39.13 -4.49
C GLY A 444 6.74 -38.29 -4.86
N LYS A 445 5.58 -38.52 -4.23
CA LYS A 445 4.41 -37.61 -4.32
C LYS A 445 4.61 -36.37 -3.43
N MET A 446 5.12 -36.52 -2.22
CA MET A 446 5.38 -35.41 -1.30
C MET A 446 6.47 -34.47 -1.84
N VAL A 447 7.53 -34.96 -2.47
CA VAL A 447 8.55 -34.12 -3.15
C VAL A 447 7.88 -33.22 -4.18
N ARG A 448 7.04 -33.77 -5.06
CA ARG A 448 6.33 -32.98 -6.09
C ARG A 448 5.37 -31.96 -5.45
N TYR A 449 4.64 -32.37 -4.42
CA TYR A 449 3.72 -31.49 -3.70
C TYR A 449 4.43 -30.32 -3.03
N PHE A 450 5.52 -30.56 -2.30
CA PHE A 450 6.31 -29.51 -1.68
C PHE A 450 7.05 -28.65 -2.71
N ALA A 451 7.57 -29.23 -3.80
CA ALA A 451 8.17 -28.46 -4.90
C ALA A 451 7.18 -27.51 -5.57
N THR A 452 5.93 -27.94 -5.80
CA THR A 452 4.87 -27.05 -6.28
C THR A 452 4.48 -26.01 -5.24
N LEU A 453 4.35 -26.38 -3.95
CA LEU A 453 4.10 -25.41 -2.87
C LEU A 453 5.23 -24.38 -2.75
N ARG A 454 6.50 -24.75 -2.98
CA ARG A 454 7.64 -23.82 -2.94
C ARG A 454 7.76 -23.00 -4.22
N GLU A 455 7.58 -23.55 -5.42
CA GLU A 455 7.54 -22.72 -6.64
C GLU A 455 6.42 -21.68 -6.50
N GLN A 456 5.24 -22.08 -6.01
CA GLN A 456 4.16 -21.15 -5.66
C GLN A 456 4.54 -20.18 -4.53
N SER A 457 5.15 -20.63 -3.43
CA SER A 457 5.49 -19.77 -2.28
C SER A 457 6.65 -18.82 -2.56
N GLU A 458 7.63 -19.19 -3.39
CA GLU A 458 8.75 -18.34 -3.82
C GLU A 458 8.34 -17.41 -4.94
N ASP A 459 7.51 -17.82 -5.90
CA ASP A 459 6.91 -16.89 -6.86
C ASP A 459 5.99 -15.91 -6.13
N ILE A 460 5.15 -16.37 -5.19
CA ILE A 460 4.33 -15.48 -4.35
C ILE A 460 5.21 -14.54 -3.51
N LEU A 461 6.29 -15.01 -2.87
CA LEU A 461 7.16 -14.14 -2.07
C LEU A 461 7.94 -13.14 -2.93
N THR A 462 8.42 -13.56 -4.10
CA THR A 462 9.14 -12.70 -5.05
C THR A 462 8.22 -11.64 -5.62
N LEU A 463 7.00 -12.04 -6.02
CA LEU A 463 5.99 -11.11 -6.53
C LEU A 463 5.48 -10.19 -5.43
N LYS A 464 5.20 -10.67 -4.21
CA LYS A 464 4.87 -9.81 -3.04
C LYS A 464 6.05 -8.97 -2.52
N GLY A 465 7.28 -9.28 -2.92
CA GLY A 465 8.46 -8.43 -2.74
C GLY A 465 8.60 -7.35 -3.82
N LEU A 466 7.82 -7.45 -4.91
CA LEU A 466 7.71 -6.48 -6.00
C LEU A 466 6.37 -5.74 -6.02
N THR A 467 5.35 -6.26 -5.34
CA THR A 467 4.10 -5.57 -4.99
C THR A 467 4.01 -5.36 -3.48
N PRO A 468 4.40 -4.18 -2.97
CA PRO A 468 4.47 -3.95 -1.53
C PRO A 468 3.12 -3.93 -0.80
N SER A 469 2.00 -3.98 -1.53
CA SER A 469 0.67 -4.33 -1.02
C SER A 469 0.55 -5.78 -0.51
N GLY A 470 1.53 -6.64 -0.81
CA GLY A 470 1.52 -8.06 -0.48
C GLY A 470 0.38 -8.83 -1.16
N GLN A 471 -0.13 -8.34 -2.29
CA GLN A 471 -1.03 -9.05 -3.20
C GLN A 471 -0.39 -9.18 -4.59
N LEU A 472 -0.74 -10.22 -5.35
CA LEU A 472 -0.31 -10.34 -6.75
C LEU A 472 -1.09 -9.35 -7.63
N PRO A 473 -0.46 -8.69 -8.62
CA PRO A 473 -1.22 -7.90 -9.60
C PRO A 473 -2.24 -8.77 -10.32
N LEU A 474 -3.45 -8.23 -10.51
CA LEU A 474 -4.47 -8.90 -11.31
C LEU A 474 -3.93 -9.04 -12.75
N GLY A 475 -3.85 -10.28 -13.25
CA GLY A 475 -3.25 -10.61 -14.54
C GLY A 475 -1.80 -11.13 -14.49
N THR A 476 -1.07 -11.10 -13.36
CA THR A 476 0.29 -11.68 -13.31
C THR A 476 0.30 -13.20 -13.48
N LEU A 477 -0.72 -13.90 -12.96
CA LEU A 477 -0.92 -15.33 -13.22
C LEU A 477 -1.39 -15.61 -14.67
N GLU A 478 -2.01 -14.61 -15.32
CA GLU A 478 -2.54 -14.68 -16.69
C GLU A 478 -1.42 -14.48 -17.73
N GLY A 479 -0.43 -13.63 -17.43
CA GLY A 479 0.83 -13.49 -18.18
C GLY A 479 1.85 -14.63 -17.97
N GLY A 480 1.52 -15.58 -17.08
CA GLY A 480 2.26 -16.82 -16.85
C GLY A 480 3.73 -16.67 -16.46
N LYS A 481 4.49 -17.76 -16.61
CA LYS A 481 5.91 -17.85 -16.20
C LYS A 481 6.79 -16.75 -16.82
N THR A 482 6.45 -16.26 -18.00
CA THR A 482 7.10 -15.14 -18.69
C THR A 482 7.08 -13.82 -17.91
N ALA A 483 5.97 -13.48 -17.25
CA ALA A 483 5.90 -12.28 -16.42
C ALA A 483 6.75 -12.42 -15.15
N ILE A 484 6.76 -13.62 -14.57
CA ILE A 484 7.48 -13.96 -13.34
C ILE A 484 9.01 -13.96 -13.56
N GLU A 485 9.49 -14.49 -14.69
CA GLU A 485 10.93 -14.48 -15.00
C GLU A 485 11.46 -13.06 -15.31
N GLN A 486 10.66 -12.19 -15.93
CA GLN A 486 11.02 -10.77 -16.08
C GLN A 486 11.13 -10.07 -14.71
N ALA A 487 10.17 -10.35 -13.81
CA ALA A 487 10.18 -9.86 -12.44
C ALA A 487 11.42 -10.31 -11.65
N LYS A 488 11.81 -11.59 -11.75
CA LYS A 488 13.04 -12.14 -11.15
C LYS A 488 14.31 -11.49 -11.71
N GLN A 489 14.37 -11.23 -13.02
CA GLN A 489 15.53 -10.59 -13.65
C GLN A 489 15.75 -9.14 -13.21
N LEU A 490 14.68 -8.42 -12.82
CA LEU A 490 14.79 -7.07 -12.24
C LEU A 490 15.39 -7.09 -10.83
N ILE A 491 15.15 -8.12 -10.02
CA ILE A 491 15.78 -8.28 -8.69
C ILE A 491 17.25 -8.73 -8.82
N ALA A 492 17.52 -9.69 -9.71
CA ALA A 492 18.85 -10.26 -9.88
C ALA A 492 19.89 -9.21 -10.36
N ASN A 493 19.46 -8.27 -11.19
CA ASN A 493 20.27 -7.12 -11.58
C ASN A 493 20.10 -5.99 -10.56
N LYS A 494 21.15 -5.67 -9.79
CA LYS A 494 21.15 -4.61 -8.75
C LYS A 494 21.02 -3.15 -9.27
N LYS A 495 20.26 -2.91 -10.33
CA LYS A 495 19.74 -1.58 -10.65
C LYS A 495 18.70 -1.20 -9.60
N LYS A 496 18.73 0.04 -9.13
CA LYS A 496 17.50 0.68 -8.65
C LYS A 496 16.55 0.78 -9.83
N ILE A 497 15.29 0.36 -9.65
CA ILE A 497 14.24 0.64 -10.64
C ILE A 497 14.03 2.16 -10.73
N SER A 498 13.53 2.66 -11.87
CA SER A 498 13.18 4.08 -11.97
C SER A 498 11.82 4.36 -11.32
N PHE A 499 11.56 5.63 -11.03
CA PHE A 499 10.26 6.09 -10.52
C PHE A 499 9.10 5.68 -11.45
N GLU A 500 9.30 5.80 -12.76
CA GLU A 500 8.32 5.42 -13.79
C GLU A 500 8.16 3.89 -13.89
N GLU A 501 9.24 3.13 -13.68
CA GLU A 501 9.18 1.67 -13.63
C GLU A 501 8.41 1.18 -12.40
N ALA A 502 8.64 1.79 -11.23
CA ALA A 502 7.87 1.55 -10.02
C ALA A 502 6.38 1.89 -10.23
N LYS A 503 6.06 3.11 -10.69
CA LYS A 503 4.67 3.54 -10.96
C LYS A 503 3.97 2.67 -12.02
N ARG A 504 4.72 2.09 -12.97
CA ARG A 504 4.18 1.15 -13.97
C ARG A 504 3.87 -0.24 -13.37
N LEU A 505 4.74 -0.77 -12.51
CA LEU A 505 4.53 -2.07 -11.85
C LEU A 505 3.40 -2.00 -10.82
N ASP A 506 3.33 -0.89 -10.09
CA ASP A 506 2.35 -0.69 -9.01
C ASP A 506 0.96 -0.27 -9.50
N LYS A 507 0.80 0.11 -10.77
CA LYS A 507 -0.44 0.65 -11.36
C LYS A 507 -1.72 -0.13 -10.99
N SER A 508 -1.65 -1.44 -10.81
CA SER A 508 -2.82 -2.25 -10.40
C SER A 508 -3.32 -1.97 -8.97
N ASN A 509 -2.45 -1.54 -8.06
CA ASN A 509 -2.79 -1.15 -6.69
C ASN A 509 -3.33 0.30 -6.62
N GLU A 510 -3.19 1.08 -7.71
CA GLU A 510 -3.70 2.44 -7.80
C GLU A 510 -5.16 2.52 -8.29
N ILE A 511 -5.73 1.37 -8.68
CA ILE A 511 -7.13 1.19 -9.11
C ILE A 511 -8.02 0.94 -7.88
N MET A 512 -9.26 1.47 -7.88
CA MET A 512 -10.28 1.09 -6.89
C MET A 512 -10.51 -0.43 -6.92
N PRO A 513 -10.39 -1.15 -5.78
CA PRO A 513 -10.55 -2.59 -5.74
C PRO A 513 -11.94 -3.04 -6.24
N PRO A 514 -12.07 -4.25 -6.81
CA PRO A 514 -13.37 -4.76 -7.26
C PRO A 514 -14.37 -4.82 -6.11
N TRP A 515 -15.52 -4.17 -6.27
CA TRP A 515 -16.66 -4.34 -5.36
C TRP A 515 -17.10 -5.80 -5.37
N GLN A 516 -17.08 -6.45 -4.21
CA GLN A 516 -17.58 -7.82 -4.08
C GLN A 516 -19.07 -7.81 -4.40
N GLN A 517 -19.45 -8.38 -5.55
CA GLN A 517 -20.86 -8.61 -5.84
C GLN A 517 -21.40 -9.57 -4.76
N LEU A 518 -22.45 -9.14 -4.06
CA LEU A 518 -23.21 -9.99 -3.15
C LEU A 518 -24.00 -11.03 -3.96
N HIS A 519 -23.28 -12.02 -4.50
CA HIS A 519 -23.88 -13.24 -5.00
C HIS A 519 -24.70 -13.87 -3.86
N PRO A 520 -26.01 -14.12 -4.04
CA PRO A 520 -26.80 -14.84 -3.06
C PRO A 520 -26.13 -16.17 -2.74
N SER A 521 -25.89 -16.43 -1.45
CA SER A 521 -25.08 -17.55 -1.00
C SER A 521 -25.64 -18.89 -1.49
N SER A 522 -24.92 -19.56 -2.39
CA SER A 522 -25.22 -20.92 -2.85
C SER A 522 -25.00 -21.90 -1.69
N SER A 523 -26.06 -22.16 -0.95
CA SER A 523 -26.04 -22.93 0.28
C SER A 523 -25.69 -24.41 0.05
N GLY A 524 -24.51 -24.82 0.50
CA GLY A 524 -24.20 -26.21 0.86
C GLY A 524 -23.72 -27.11 -0.28
N LEU A 525 -22.42 -27.41 -0.27
CA LEU A 525 -21.86 -28.63 -0.86
C LEU A 525 -20.57 -29.04 -0.12
N THR A 526 -20.69 -29.30 1.19
CA THR A 526 -19.61 -29.87 2.00
C THR A 526 -19.36 -31.33 1.60
N SER A 527 -18.19 -31.61 1.01
CA SER A 527 -17.76 -32.96 0.62
C SER A 527 -17.43 -33.82 1.84
N GLY A 528 -18.45 -34.44 2.43
CA GLY A 528 -18.31 -35.33 3.57
C GLY A 528 -17.46 -36.58 3.26
N ILE A 529 -16.34 -36.73 3.96
CA ILE A 529 -15.55 -37.97 3.96
C ILE A 529 -16.34 -39.02 4.74
N GLY A 530 -16.75 -40.10 4.05
CA GLY A 530 -17.53 -41.17 4.67
C GLY A 530 -16.68 -42.08 5.55
N SER A 531 -17.05 -42.21 6.82
CA SER A 531 -16.61 -43.30 7.70
C SER A 531 -17.74 -44.32 7.89
N SER A 532 -17.47 -45.59 7.61
CA SER A 532 -18.44 -46.67 7.76
C SER A 532 -18.53 -47.13 9.23
N GLY A 533 -19.56 -46.66 9.94
CA GLY A 533 -19.88 -47.05 11.32
C GLY A 533 -21.23 -47.78 11.42
N THR A 534 -21.23 -49.02 11.91
CA THR A 534 -22.43 -49.87 12.04
C THR A 534 -23.18 -49.63 13.35
N ALA A 535 -24.48 -49.35 13.29
CA ALA A 535 -25.43 -49.51 14.39
C ALA A 535 -26.84 -49.76 13.83
N SER A 536 -27.73 -50.41 14.60
CA SER A 536 -28.96 -51.01 14.07
C SER A 536 -30.25 -50.52 14.74
N SER A 537 -31.32 -50.48 13.92
CA SER A 537 -32.71 -50.81 14.24
C SER A 537 -33.56 -49.98 15.23
N ASN A 538 -34.81 -49.76 14.78
CA ASN A 538 -36.08 -49.73 15.54
C ASN A 538 -36.58 -48.45 16.26
N SER A 539 -37.49 -47.77 15.55
CA SER A 539 -38.91 -47.58 15.92
C SER A 539 -39.30 -47.03 17.29
N GLY A 540 -40.00 -45.88 17.29
CA GLY A 540 -40.82 -45.41 18.42
C GLY A 540 -41.72 -44.25 18.00
N SER A 541 -43.03 -44.47 17.89
CA SER A 541 -44.01 -43.46 17.47
C SER A 541 -44.79 -42.88 18.64
N SER A 542 -44.94 -41.55 18.71
CA SER A 542 -46.11 -40.91 19.34
C SER A 542 -46.27 -39.42 19.00
N SER A 543 -47.50 -39.09 18.62
CA SER A 543 -48.16 -37.78 18.77
C SER A 543 -49.49 -38.09 19.53
N PRO A 544 -50.40 -37.15 19.89
CA PRO A 544 -50.46 -35.72 19.53
C PRO A 544 -50.96 -34.76 20.66
N ARG A 545 -51.28 -33.50 20.28
CA ARG A 545 -52.43 -32.67 20.77
C ARG A 545 -52.31 -32.01 22.16
N ALA A 546 -52.83 -30.80 22.46
CA ALA A 546 -53.17 -29.58 21.68
C ALA A 546 -53.59 -28.44 22.67
N THR A 547 -54.14 -27.33 22.13
CA THR A 547 -54.79 -26.18 22.82
C THR A 547 -53.83 -25.10 23.38
N GLY A 548 -54.16 -23.80 23.34
CA GLY A 548 -55.37 -23.17 22.77
C GLY A 548 -55.29 -21.65 22.50
N ALA A 549 -56.06 -21.25 21.49
CA ALA A 549 -56.31 -19.92 20.92
C ALA A 549 -56.49 -18.70 21.85
N SER A 550 -56.10 -17.51 21.36
CA SER A 550 -57.05 -16.38 21.19
C SER A 550 -56.49 -15.24 20.30
N SER A 551 -57.27 -14.83 19.30
CA SER A 551 -57.18 -13.55 18.56
C SER A 551 -58.61 -13.04 18.37
N PRO A 552 -58.85 -11.71 18.38
CA PRO A 552 -59.03 -10.96 17.13
C PRO A 552 -58.57 -9.48 17.25
N ALA A 553 -58.81 -8.56 16.31
CA ALA A 553 -58.60 -8.55 14.84
C ALA A 553 -58.95 -7.14 14.31
N ASN A 554 -58.16 -6.61 13.37
CA ASN A 554 -58.50 -5.63 12.31
C ASN A 554 -57.16 -5.15 11.69
N ALA A 555 -56.81 -5.25 10.40
CA ALA A 555 -57.52 -5.30 9.11
C ALA A 555 -57.53 -3.94 8.36
N LEU A 556 -56.61 -3.80 7.40
CA LEU A 556 -56.57 -2.89 6.23
C LEU A 556 -55.12 -2.94 5.68
N ALA A 557 -54.79 -3.06 4.40
CA ALA A 557 -55.31 -3.72 3.20
C ALA A 557 -54.29 -3.36 2.08
N ASP A 558 -53.92 -4.29 1.21
CA ASP A 558 -52.85 -4.08 0.21
C ASP A 558 -53.21 -3.13 -0.95
N ALA A 559 -52.18 -2.47 -1.49
CA ALA A 559 -52.04 -2.26 -2.93
C ALA A 559 -50.57 -1.97 -3.31
N SER A 560 -49.87 -2.93 -3.91
CA SER A 560 -48.55 -2.74 -4.52
C SER A 560 -48.57 -3.20 -5.98
N SER A 561 -48.47 -2.24 -6.92
CA SER A 561 -48.55 -2.51 -8.36
C SER A 561 -47.16 -2.66 -8.99
N SER A 562 -46.77 -3.88 -9.31
CA SER A 562 -45.59 -4.15 -10.15
C SER A 562 -45.82 -3.70 -11.60
N VAL A 563 -44.90 -2.93 -12.17
CA VAL A 563 -44.85 -2.66 -13.61
C VAL A 563 -43.63 -3.37 -14.21
N THR A 564 -43.89 -4.38 -15.03
CA THR A 564 -42.86 -5.15 -15.74
C THR A 564 -42.70 -4.62 -17.16
N THR A 565 -41.52 -4.13 -17.52
CA THR A 565 -41.18 -3.76 -18.90
C THR A 565 -40.14 -4.71 -19.47
N ASN A 566 -40.60 -5.69 -20.25
CA ASN A 566 -39.73 -6.52 -21.08
C ASN A 566 -39.11 -5.68 -22.19
N LEU A 567 -37.80 -5.82 -22.42
CA LEU A 567 -37.18 -5.55 -23.71
C LEU A 567 -36.53 -6.83 -24.20
N LEU A 568 -36.83 -7.22 -25.44
CA LEU A 568 -36.37 -8.47 -26.02
C LEU A 568 -34.91 -8.34 -26.47
N ILE A 569 -34.14 -9.39 -26.23
CA ILE A 569 -32.93 -9.66 -26.99
C ILE A 569 -33.38 -10.24 -28.33
N ASP A 570 -33.01 -9.61 -29.44
CA ASP A 570 -33.13 -10.21 -30.77
C ASP A 570 -31.74 -10.30 -31.42
N SER A 571 -31.50 -11.35 -32.19
CA SER A 571 -30.16 -11.83 -32.57
C SER A 571 -30.05 -12.10 -34.06
N THR A 572 -29.78 -11.05 -34.85
CA THR A 572 -29.59 -11.16 -36.30
C THR A 572 -28.12 -11.14 -36.69
N ASN A 573 -27.58 -12.33 -36.99
CA ASN A 573 -26.26 -12.53 -37.57
C ASN A 573 -26.33 -12.38 -39.10
N THR A 574 -25.66 -11.38 -39.68
CA THR A 574 -25.60 -11.17 -41.14
C THR A 574 -24.17 -11.01 -41.66
N ASN A 575 -23.78 -11.98 -42.49
CA ASN A 575 -22.46 -12.09 -43.11
C ASN A 575 -22.56 -11.69 -44.60
N CYS A 576 -21.84 -10.65 -45.03
CA CYS A 576 -21.80 -10.22 -46.44
C CYS A 576 -20.38 -9.88 -46.90
N ASN A 577 -19.89 -10.60 -47.91
CA ASN A 577 -18.68 -10.26 -48.66
C ASN A 577 -18.95 -9.12 -49.67
N GLY A 578 -17.94 -8.28 -49.91
CA GLY A 578 -17.96 -7.27 -50.98
C GLY A 578 -16.54 -6.77 -51.32
N ASN A 579 -15.95 -7.30 -52.39
CA ASN A 579 -14.71 -6.76 -52.95
C ASN A 579 -15.00 -5.50 -53.78
N ASP A 580 -14.08 -4.53 -53.79
CA ASP A 580 -13.37 -4.24 -55.05
C ASP A 580 -11.95 -3.67 -54.83
N LYS A 581 -11.21 -3.48 -55.92
CA LYS A 581 -9.76 -3.23 -55.98
C LYS A 581 -9.43 -1.83 -56.50
N THR A 582 -8.25 -1.32 -56.12
CA THR A 582 -7.19 -0.70 -56.98
C THR A 582 -6.23 0.06 -56.04
N SER A 583 -4.98 -0.38 -55.80
CA SER A 583 -3.79 -0.50 -56.67
C SER A 583 -3.09 0.84 -56.97
N GLY A 584 -2.01 1.13 -56.22
CA GLY A 584 -1.06 2.21 -56.50
C GLY A 584 0.20 2.06 -55.65
N LYS A 585 1.36 1.87 -56.29
CA LYS A 585 2.69 1.74 -55.64
C LYS A 585 3.66 2.77 -56.23
N THR A 586 4.79 2.96 -55.53
CA THR A 586 5.98 3.74 -55.94
C THR A 586 5.80 5.27 -55.90
N SER A 587 6.84 6.09 -55.68
CA SER A 587 8.29 5.82 -55.56
C SER A 587 9.00 6.75 -54.56
N ASN A 588 10.22 6.37 -54.16
CA ASN A 588 11.17 7.22 -53.43
C ASN A 588 11.38 8.60 -54.07
N GLN A 589 11.76 9.59 -53.27
CA GLN A 589 12.97 10.35 -53.57
C GLN A 589 13.66 10.88 -52.29
N GLN A 590 14.98 10.73 -52.24
CA GLN A 590 15.84 11.47 -51.32
C GLN A 590 16.27 12.76 -52.01
N SER A 591 16.36 13.87 -51.27
CA SER A 591 17.22 14.99 -51.62
C SER A 591 17.77 15.62 -50.35
N SER A 592 18.92 16.28 -50.46
CA SER A 592 19.73 16.70 -49.32
C SER A 592 20.02 18.19 -49.37
N SER A 593 20.24 18.79 -48.19
CA SER A 593 21.04 20.00 -48.06
C SER A 593 21.64 20.08 -46.66
N HIS A 594 22.96 19.92 -46.58
CA HIS A 594 23.76 20.52 -45.50
C HIS A 594 24.06 21.97 -45.88
N HIS A 595 23.91 22.90 -44.95
CA HIS A 595 24.79 24.07 -44.89
C HIS A 595 25.14 24.42 -43.45
N ARG A 596 26.18 25.24 -43.30
CA ARG A 596 27.16 25.11 -42.22
C ARG A 596 27.48 26.48 -41.61
N THR A 597 27.55 26.54 -40.29
CA THR A 597 28.21 27.58 -39.45
C THR A 597 27.92 29.06 -39.76
N LYS A 598 27.31 29.74 -38.79
CA LYS A 598 28.06 30.76 -38.05
C LYS A 598 27.72 30.69 -36.57
#